data_AF-A0A4Q4WS25-F1
#
_entry.id   AF-A0A4Q4WS25-F1
#
_cell.length_a   1.000
_cell.length_b   1.000
_cell.length_c   1.000
_cell.angle_alpha   90.00
_cell.angle_beta   90.00
_cell.angle_gamma   90.00
#
_symmetry.space_group_name_H-M   'P 1'
#
loop_
_entity.id
_entity.type
_entity.pdbx_description
1 polymer ?
#
loop_
_entity_poly.entity_id
_entity_poly.type
_entity_poly.pdbx_seq_one_letter_code
_entity_poly.pdbx_strand_id
1 'polypeptide(L)'
;MAPFFANESCEPFLPKEAPCVVGTYVQYAVDVRGVSDYQNTIRFAKEHNIRLVIRNTGHDYLGKSTGAYALAIWTQNFKFAEVLDYASPEYTGKALRVSAGTQLIEAYRVAYDNGLVVVGGTCPSVGFAGGYSQGGGHGYLVSRYGLGADQALEWEVVTMDGSHISASPSQNQDLYWALSGGGGGTYAAVVSLTSGLLCPTPWTKKTNRR
;
A
#
# COMPACT_ATOMS: atom_id res chain seq x y z
N MET A 1 -0.43 6.00 13.97
CA MET A 1 0.81 6.79 14.04
C MET A 1 0.57 8.28 14.25
N ALA A 2 -0.55 8.85 13.79
CA ALA A 2 -0.91 10.24 14.04
C ALA A 2 -1.67 10.40 15.39
N PRO A 3 -1.08 11.01 16.43
CA PRO A 3 -1.72 11.15 17.74
C PRO A 3 -3.04 11.93 17.68
N PHE A 4 -3.13 12.93 16.80
CA PHE A 4 -4.36 13.68 16.56
C PHE A 4 -5.58 12.78 16.30
N PHE A 5 -5.38 11.65 15.60
CA PHE A 5 -6.45 10.69 15.32
C PHE A 5 -6.58 9.60 16.38
N ALA A 6 -5.66 9.46 17.33
CA ALA A 6 -5.89 8.64 18.53
C ALA A 6 -6.83 9.38 19.50
N ASN A 7 -6.83 10.72 19.44
CA ASN A 7 -7.79 11.60 20.10
C ASN A 7 -7.97 11.28 21.59
N GLU A 8 -6.85 11.02 22.28
CA GLU A 8 -6.82 10.72 23.72
C GLU A 8 -7.74 9.55 24.12
N SER A 9 -8.08 8.66 23.19
CA SER A 9 -9.03 7.57 23.44
C SER A 9 -8.42 6.46 24.29
N CYS A 10 -7.13 6.18 24.09
CA CYS A 10 -6.35 5.21 24.84
C CYS A 10 -4.87 5.48 24.61
N GLU A 11 -4.36 6.55 25.21
CA GLU A 11 -3.00 7.04 25.00
C GLU A 11 -2.09 6.79 26.22
N PRO A 12 -0.78 6.53 25.99
CA PRO A 12 0.14 6.22 27.07
C PRO A 12 0.47 7.40 27.99
N PHE A 13 0.04 8.61 27.64
CA PHE A 13 0.29 9.84 28.41
C PHE A 13 -0.89 10.24 29.31
N LEU A 14 -1.98 9.47 29.28
CA LEU A 14 -3.12 9.70 30.15
C LEU A 14 -2.88 9.13 31.56
N PRO A 15 -3.59 9.62 32.59
CA PRO A 15 -3.61 8.98 33.90
C PRO A 15 -3.95 7.49 33.78
N LYS A 16 -3.37 6.66 34.65
CA LYS A 16 -3.58 5.20 34.62
C LYS A 16 -5.06 4.83 34.80
N GLU A 17 -5.82 5.69 35.46
CA GLU A 17 -7.24 5.55 35.75
C GLU A 17 -8.12 5.98 34.57
N ALA A 18 -7.56 6.62 33.54
CA ALA A 18 -8.30 7.04 32.37
C ALA A 18 -8.87 5.80 31.63
N PRO A 19 -10.16 5.80 31.26
CA PRO A 19 -10.75 4.68 30.55
C PRO A 19 -10.13 4.56 29.16
N CYS A 20 -9.60 3.38 28.84
CA CYS A 20 -9.17 3.06 27.48
C CYS A 20 -10.40 2.73 26.63
N VAL A 21 -10.76 3.63 25.72
CA VAL A 21 -11.86 3.46 24.77
C VAL A 21 -11.32 3.34 23.34
N VAL A 22 -12.07 2.66 22.48
CA VAL A 22 -11.69 2.49 21.05
C VAL A 22 -11.70 3.83 20.32
N GLY A 23 -12.68 4.68 20.61
CA GLY A 23 -12.81 6.01 20.03
C GLY A 23 -12.87 5.99 18.50
N THR A 24 -11.88 6.61 17.88
CA THR A 24 -11.70 6.75 16.42
C THR A 24 -11.04 5.54 15.77
N TYR A 25 -10.56 4.56 16.55
CA TYR A 25 -10.02 3.31 16.03
C TYR A 25 -11.12 2.46 15.40
N VAL A 26 -10.69 1.57 14.50
CA VAL A 26 -11.56 0.56 13.91
C VAL A 26 -11.99 -0.45 14.99
N GLN A 27 -13.25 -0.85 14.99
CA GLN A 27 -13.81 -1.74 16.01
C GLN A 27 -13.29 -3.16 15.87
N TYR A 28 -13.15 -3.61 14.62
CA TYR A 28 -12.60 -4.90 14.25
C TYR A 28 -11.69 -4.74 13.05
N ALA A 29 -10.71 -5.64 12.92
CA ALA A 29 -9.82 -5.70 11.78
C ALA A 29 -9.68 -7.15 11.33
N VAL A 30 -9.81 -7.39 10.03
CA VAL A 30 -9.50 -8.67 9.40
C VAL A 30 -8.05 -8.62 8.94
N ASP A 31 -7.22 -9.47 9.54
CA ASP A 31 -5.85 -9.72 9.08
C ASP A 31 -5.90 -10.55 7.80
N VAL A 32 -5.98 -9.88 6.65
CA VAL A 32 -6.13 -10.55 5.37
C VAL A 32 -4.84 -11.31 5.02
N ARG A 33 -4.99 -12.52 4.48
CA ARG A 33 -3.89 -13.41 4.05
C ARG A 33 -4.05 -13.91 2.61
N GLY A 34 -5.14 -13.53 1.95
CA GLY A 34 -5.37 -13.79 0.54
C GLY A 34 -6.65 -13.11 0.05
N VAL A 35 -6.91 -13.24 -1.25
CA VAL A 35 -8.04 -12.59 -1.94
C VAL A 35 -9.40 -12.93 -1.30
N SER A 36 -9.58 -14.17 -0.85
CA SER A 36 -10.83 -14.60 -0.21
C SER A 36 -11.16 -13.80 1.06
N ASP A 37 -10.16 -13.36 1.82
CA ASP A 37 -10.39 -12.55 3.02
C ASP A 37 -10.89 -11.15 2.66
N TYR A 38 -10.37 -10.54 1.60
CA TYR A 38 -10.89 -9.27 1.07
C TYR A 38 -12.35 -9.43 0.65
N GLN A 39 -12.64 -10.44 -0.17
CA GLN A 39 -13.99 -10.71 -0.69
C GLN A 39 -14.99 -10.97 0.44
N ASN A 40 -14.61 -11.80 1.42
CA ASN A 40 -15.46 -12.11 2.57
C ASN A 40 -15.69 -10.89 3.45
N THR A 41 -14.66 -10.07 3.69
CA THR A 41 -14.77 -8.85 4.50
C THR A 41 -15.66 -7.81 3.82
N ILE A 42 -15.49 -7.59 2.51
CA ILE A 42 -16.33 -6.67 1.71
C ILE A 42 -17.78 -7.14 1.74
N ARG A 43 -18.03 -8.43 1.50
CA ARG A 43 -19.37 -9.03 1.53
C ARG A 43 -20.02 -8.86 2.89
N PHE A 44 -19.32 -9.20 3.97
CA PHE A 44 -19.81 -9.08 5.34
C PHE A 44 -20.14 -7.62 5.70
N ALA A 45 -19.24 -6.68 5.36
CA ALA A 45 -19.47 -5.26 5.61
C ALA A 45 -20.70 -4.75 4.86
N LYS A 46 -20.89 -5.17 3.60
CA LYS A 46 -22.05 -4.81 2.79
C LYS A 46 -23.35 -5.40 3.32
N GLU A 47 -23.35 -6.68 3.68
CA GLU A 47 -24.53 -7.41 4.22
C GLU A 47 -25.03 -6.79 5.53
N HIS A 48 -24.11 -6.36 6.39
CA HIS A 48 -24.43 -5.82 7.71
C HIS A 48 -24.41 -4.29 7.79
N ASN A 49 -24.27 -3.60 6.66
CA ASN A 49 -24.19 -2.13 6.59
C ASN A 49 -23.11 -1.55 7.54
N ILE A 50 -21.94 -2.17 7.56
CA ILE A 50 -20.81 -1.75 8.38
C ILE A 50 -19.87 -0.90 7.53
N ARG A 51 -19.43 0.24 8.10
CA ARG A 51 -18.40 1.07 7.47
C ARG A 51 -17.12 0.26 7.26
N LEU A 52 -16.70 0.13 6.01
CA LEU A 52 -15.43 -0.50 5.65
C LEU A 52 -14.29 0.53 5.67
N VAL A 53 -13.14 0.14 6.22
CA VAL A 53 -11.89 0.91 6.19
C VAL A 53 -10.78 0.03 5.61
N ILE A 54 -9.91 0.59 4.77
CA ILE A 54 -8.70 -0.10 4.32
C ILE A 54 -7.54 0.43 5.14
N ARG A 55 -6.83 -0.47 5.82
CA ARG A 55 -5.70 -0.13 6.69
C ARG A 55 -4.45 -0.89 6.26
N ASN A 56 -3.41 -0.13 5.94
CA ASN A 56 -2.06 -0.66 5.76
C ASN A 56 -1.23 -0.41 7.03
N THR A 57 -0.30 0.55 7.00
CA THR A 57 0.65 0.82 8.09
C THR A 57 0.15 1.81 9.14
N GLY A 58 -0.96 2.52 8.88
CA GLY A 58 -1.47 3.57 9.76
C GLY A 58 -0.69 4.89 9.74
N HIS A 59 0.11 5.12 8.68
CA HIS A 59 0.87 6.36 8.40
C HIS A 59 0.01 7.54 7.93
N ASP A 60 -1.26 7.32 7.59
CA ASP A 60 -2.08 8.36 6.98
C ASP A 60 -2.28 9.56 7.92
N TYR A 61 -1.85 10.74 7.47
CA TYR A 61 -1.91 12.00 8.23
C TYR A 61 -3.30 12.64 8.27
N LEU A 62 -4.26 12.11 7.52
CA LEU A 62 -5.64 12.62 7.41
C LEU A 62 -6.66 11.66 8.04
N GLY A 63 -6.20 10.62 8.74
CA GLY A 63 -7.06 9.64 9.39
C GLY A 63 -7.80 8.71 8.43
N LYS A 64 -7.43 8.66 7.15
CA LYS A 64 -8.12 7.85 6.13
C LYS A 64 -8.05 6.34 6.36
N SER A 65 -7.11 5.88 7.20
CA SER A 65 -6.90 4.47 7.55
C SER A 65 -7.43 4.08 8.94
N THR A 66 -8.35 4.90 9.47
CA THR A 66 -9.11 4.63 10.69
C THR A 66 -10.55 5.09 10.55
N GLY A 67 -11.42 4.70 11.49
CA GLY A 67 -12.80 5.16 11.53
C GLY A 67 -13.56 4.52 12.68
N ALA A 68 -14.24 5.34 13.47
CA ALA A 68 -15.09 4.86 14.56
C ALA A 68 -16.13 3.86 14.03
N TYR A 69 -16.34 2.78 14.79
CA TYR A 69 -17.30 1.71 14.50
C TYR A 69 -17.07 0.96 13.18
N ALA A 70 -15.90 1.12 12.55
CA ALA A 70 -15.61 0.50 11.26
C ALA A 70 -15.04 -0.92 11.40
N LEU A 71 -15.20 -1.71 10.34
CA LEU A 71 -14.47 -2.95 10.08
C LEU A 71 -13.32 -2.65 9.12
N ALA A 72 -12.10 -3.02 9.50
CA ALA A 72 -10.92 -2.82 8.67
C ALA A 72 -10.51 -4.06 7.87
N ILE A 73 -10.18 -3.87 6.60
CA ILE A 73 -9.28 -4.75 5.86
C ILE A 73 -7.86 -4.34 6.25
N TRP A 74 -7.17 -5.16 7.02
CA TRP A 74 -5.81 -4.86 7.49
C TRP A 74 -4.76 -5.65 6.69
N THR A 75 -4.07 -4.94 5.80
CA THR A 75 -3.20 -5.57 4.79
C THR A 75 -1.77 -5.85 5.27
N GLN A 76 -1.37 -5.32 6.43
CA GLN A 76 0.03 -5.19 6.84
C GLN A 76 0.78 -6.52 6.94
N ASN A 77 0.12 -7.63 7.30
CA ASN A 77 0.81 -8.91 7.51
C ASN A 77 0.77 -9.83 6.28
N PHE A 78 0.03 -9.46 5.23
CA PHE A 78 0.11 -10.15 3.95
C PHE A 78 1.29 -9.57 3.17
N LYS A 79 2.41 -10.32 3.17
CA LYS A 79 3.69 -9.84 2.66
C LYS A 79 4.28 -10.78 1.62
N PHE A 80 4.51 -10.25 0.43
CA PHE A 80 5.41 -10.82 -0.56
C PHE A 80 6.06 -9.70 -1.38
N ALA A 81 7.23 -9.99 -1.95
CA ALA A 81 7.94 -9.11 -2.86
C ALA A 81 8.83 -9.96 -3.76
N GLU A 82 8.59 -9.92 -5.07
CA GLU A 82 9.31 -10.73 -6.06
C GLU A 82 9.74 -9.89 -7.26
N VAL A 83 10.96 -10.15 -7.75
CA VAL A 83 11.47 -9.54 -8.98
C VAL A 83 11.10 -10.45 -10.15
N LEU A 84 10.52 -9.87 -11.19
CA LEU A 84 10.10 -10.59 -12.39
C LEU A 84 10.55 -9.85 -13.66
N ASP A 85 10.62 -10.57 -14.77
CA ASP A 85 10.72 -9.98 -16.11
C ASP A 85 9.32 -9.56 -16.55
N TYR A 86 9.16 -8.27 -16.89
CA TYR A 86 7.89 -7.69 -17.30
C TYR A 86 8.00 -7.14 -18.72
N ALA A 87 6.99 -7.42 -19.54
CA ALA A 87 6.88 -6.92 -20.89
C ALA A 87 5.45 -6.49 -21.18
N SER A 88 5.30 -5.26 -21.65
CA SER A 88 4.08 -4.61 -22.11
C SER A 88 4.44 -3.63 -23.23
N PRO A 89 3.48 -3.11 -24.00
CA PRO A 89 3.76 -2.10 -25.02
C PRO A 89 4.48 -0.85 -24.46
N GLU A 90 4.21 -0.48 -23.20
CA GLU A 90 4.75 0.73 -22.55
C GLU A 90 6.05 0.49 -21.78
N TYR A 91 6.30 -0.73 -21.32
CA TYR A 91 7.47 -1.07 -20.48
C TYR A 91 7.99 -2.47 -20.75
N THR A 92 9.31 -2.59 -20.92
CA THR A 92 10.03 -3.87 -20.97
C THR A 92 11.25 -3.80 -20.06
N GLY A 93 11.35 -4.69 -19.08
CA GLY A 93 12.45 -4.69 -18.11
C GLY A 93 12.16 -5.51 -16.86
N LYS A 94 12.97 -5.31 -15.82
CA LYS A 94 12.72 -5.92 -14.51
C LYS A 94 11.64 -5.14 -13.77
N ALA A 95 10.71 -5.83 -13.13
CA ALA A 95 9.71 -5.23 -12.27
C ALA A 95 9.72 -5.89 -10.89
N LEU A 96 9.19 -5.18 -9.90
CA LEU A 96 8.98 -5.66 -8.54
C LEU A 96 7.47 -5.79 -8.31
N ARG A 97 6.97 -7.01 -8.15
CA ARG A 97 5.61 -7.25 -7.69
C ARG A 97 5.62 -7.37 -6.18
N VAL A 98 4.81 -6.56 -5.50
CA VAL A 98 4.73 -6.52 -4.04
C VAL A 98 3.28 -6.58 -3.58
N SER A 99 3.04 -7.25 -2.45
CA SER A 99 1.75 -7.19 -1.77
C SER A 99 1.41 -5.79 -1.23
N ALA A 100 0.13 -5.53 -1.00
CA ALA A 100 -0.37 -4.33 -0.34
C ALA A 100 0.27 -4.07 1.04
N GLY A 101 0.66 -5.11 1.78
CA GLY A 101 1.29 -5.01 3.10
C GLY A 101 2.80 -4.70 3.08
N THR A 102 3.45 -4.76 1.92
CA THR A 102 4.90 -4.56 1.81
C THR A 102 5.27 -3.12 2.14
N GLN A 103 6.18 -2.94 3.09
CA GLN A 103 6.75 -1.64 3.45
C GLN A 103 7.94 -1.30 2.55
N LEU A 104 8.25 -0.01 2.43
CA LEU A 104 9.35 0.46 1.58
C LEU A 104 10.69 -0.19 1.93
N ILE A 105 11.00 -0.41 3.21
CA ILE A 105 12.25 -1.09 3.61
C ILE A 105 12.38 -2.50 3.03
N GLU A 106 11.27 -3.21 2.88
CA GLU A 106 11.22 -4.57 2.35
C GLU A 106 11.39 -4.54 0.83
N ALA A 107 10.69 -3.62 0.15
CA ALA A 107 10.86 -3.40 -1.29
C ALA A 107 12.31 -3.00 -1.65
N TYR A 108 12.92 -2.10 -0.85
CA TYR A 108 14.32 -1.70 -1.02
C TYR A 108 15.27 -2.87 -0.84
N ARG A 109 15.05 -3.73 0.18
CA ARG A 109 15.89 -4.90 0.40
C ARG A 109 15.86 -5.83 -0.81
N VAL A 110 14.67 -6.17 -1.31
CA VAL A 110 14.52 -7.07 -2.46
C VAL A 110 15.15 -6.49 -3.73
N ALA A 111 14.93 -5.21 -4.02
CA ALA A 111 15.58 -4.55 -5.16
C ALA A 111 17.11 -4.55 -5.03
N TYR A 112 17.62 -4.17 -3.85
CA TYR A 112 19.06 -4.10 -3.57
C TYR A 112 19.76 -5.47 -3.68
N ASP A 113 19.14 -6.53 -3.17
CA ASP A 113 19.70 -7.89 -3.22
C ASP A 113 19.79 -8.42 -4.65
N ASN A 114 18.91 -7.93 -5.53
CA ASN A 114 18.94 -8.21 -6.98
C ASN A 114 19.79 -7.22 -7.79
N GLY A 115 20.49 -6.29 -7.14
CA GLY A 115 21.31 -5.28 -7.81
C GLY A 115 20.48 -4.28 -8.64
N LEU A 116 19.23 -4.04 -8.23
CA LEU A 116 18.28 -3.15 -8.87
C LEU A 116 17.89 -2.01 -7.92
N VAL A 117 17.19 -1.01 -8.45
CA VAL A 117 16.71 0.15 -7.69
C VAL A 117 15.20 0.30 -7.90
N VAL A 118 14.47 0.60 -6.82
CA VAL A 118 13.04 0.92 -6.86
C VAL A 118 12.83 2.37 -6.42
N VAL A 119 11.94 3.10 -7.10
CA VAL A 119 11.53 4.45 -6.69
C VAL A 119 10.57 4.32 -5.51
N GLY A 120 10.88 5.00 -4.40
CA GLY A 120 10.07 4.96 -3.20
C GLY A 120 10.32 6.14 -2.27
N GLY A 121 9.61 6.14 -1.15
CA GLY A 121 9.64 7.20 -0.14
C GLY A 121 10.82 7.15 0.83
N THR A 122 10.99 8.22 1.59
CA THR A 122 12.13 8.35 2.52
C THR A 122 11.91 7.63 3.86
N CYS A 123 10.66 7.44 4.27
CA CYS A 123 10.29 6.78 5.53
C CYS A 123 10.19 5.25 5.33
N PRO A 124 11.11 4.43 5.90
CA PRO A 124 11.20 3.01 5.57
C PRO A 124 9.95 2.19 5.96
N SER A 125 9.18 2.66 6.94
CA SER A 125 7.97 1.99 7.45
C SER A 125 6.69 2.32 6.68
N VAL A 126 6.73 3.19 5.67
CA VAL A 126 5.56 3.49 4.83
C VAL A 126 5.24 2.29 3.93
N GLY A 127 3.94 2.00 3.74
CA GLY A 127 3.48 0.91 2.90
C GLY A 127 3.61 1.27 1.42
N PHE A 128 4.39 0.49 0.67
CA PHE A 128 4.79 0.83 -0.71
C PHE A 128 3.58 0.82 -1.66
N ALA A 129 2.88 -0.31 -1.77
CA ALA A 129 1.66 -0.45 -2.57
C ALA A 129 0.39 0.18 -1.94
N GLY A 130 0.54 0.83 -0.79
CA GLY A 130 -0.57 1.49 -0.09
C GLY A 130 -0.84 2.90 -0.62
N GLY A 131 -1.27 3.78 0.29
CA GLY A 131 -1.54 5.18 -0.02
C GLY A 131 -0.34 5.97 -0.56
N TYR A 132 0.90 5.45 -0.42
CA TYR A 132 2.11 6.05 -0.99
C TYR A 132 2.05 6.08 -2.52
N SER A 133 2.12 4.91 -3.18
CA SER A 133 2.09 4.85 -4.64
C SER A 133 0.72 5.25 -5.19
N GLN A 134 -0.37 4.94 -4.46
CA GLN A 134 -1.72 5.32 -4.92
C GLN A 134 -1.96 6.84 -4.90
N GLY A 135 -1.25 7.59 -4.04
CA GLY A 135 -1.40 9.04 -3.90
C GLY A 135 -0.30 9.86 -4.59
N GLY A 136 0.49 9.25 -5.48
CA GLY A 136 1.64 9.88 -6.13
C GLY A 136 2.95 9.32 -5.62
N GLY A 137 3.32 9.64 -4.38
CA GLY A 137 4.52 9.08 -3.74
C GLY A 137 5.81 9.75 -4.18
N HIS A 138 6.33 10.65 -3.34
CA HIS A 138 7.60 11.33 -3.60
C HIS A 138 8.80 10.66 -2.91
N GLY A 139 10.03 11.04 -3.26
CA GLY A 139 11.26 10.48 -2.70
C GLY A 139 12.53 11.06 -3.32
N TYR A 140 13.70 10.50 -3.01
CA TYR A 140 14.99 11.00 -3.50
C TYR A 140 15.19 10.88 -5.02
N LEU A 141 14.47 9.95 -5.64
CA LEU A 141 14.65 9.56 -7.03
C LEU A 141 13.70 10.27 -8.01
N VAL A 142 12.77 11.08 -7.51
CA VAL A 142 11.64 11.59 -8.31
C VAL A 142 12.03 12.57 -9.39
N SER A 143 13.04 13.42 -9.15
CA SER A 143 13.50 14.40 -10.14
C SER A 143 14.07 13.76 -11.41
N ARG A 144 14.42 12.47 -11.35
CA ARG A 144 14.99 11.74 -12.49
C ARG A 144 14.07 10.68 -13.06
N TYR A 145 13.29 10.01 -12.21
CA TYR A 145 12.52 8.84 -12.62
C TYR A 145 11.01 9.00 -12.48
N GLY A 146 10.52 10.11 -11.93
CA GLY A 146 9.09 10.33 -11.68
C GLY A 146 8.65 9.88 -10.29
N LEU A 147 7.36 10.05 -10.00
CA LEU A 147 6.72 9.66 -8.75
C LEU A 147 6.59 8.13 -8.63
N GLY A 148 6.25 7.65 -7.43
CA GLY A 148 5.93 6.24 -7.20
C GLY A 148 4.74 5.75 -8.03
N ALA A 149 3.75 6.61 -8.26
CA ALA A 149 2.61 6.38 -9.15
C ALA A 149 3.05 6.20 -10.61
N ASP A 150 4.03 6.98 -11.07
CA ASP A 150 4.57 6.89 -12.44
C ASP A 150 5.30 5.55 -12.69
N GLN A 151 5.70 4.85 -11.61
CA GLN A 151 6.35 3.53 -11.73
C GLN A 151 5.36 2.37 -11.77
N ALA A 152 4.07 2.60 -11.51
CA ALA A 152 3.08 1.53 -11.49
C ALA A 152 2.89 0.92 -12.89
N LEU A 153 2.99 -0.39 -12.99
CA LEU A 153 2.76 -1.14 -14.22
C LEU A 153 1.42 -1.89 -14.18
N GLU A 154 1.07 -2.41 -13.00
CA GLU A 154 -0.15 -3.18 -12.78
C GLU A 154 -0.61 -3.08 -11.32
N TRP A 155 -1.92 -3.01 -11.12
CA TRP A 155 -2.58 -3.13 -9.83
C TRP A 155 -3.45 -4.38 -9.81
N GLU A 156 -3.24 -5.26 -8.83
CA GLU A 156 -4.16 -6.37 -8.54
C GLU A 156 -5.08 -5.93 -7.40
N VAL A 157 -6.39 -6.00 -7.61
CA VAL A 157 -7.37 -5.43 -6.68
C VAL A 157 -8.60 -6.31 -6.49
N VAL A 158 -9.27 -6.11 -5.36
CA VAL A 158 -10.64 -6.55 -5.13
C VAL A 158 -11.57 -5.33 -5.13
N THR A 159 -12.54 -5.33 -6.03
CA THR A 159 -13.57 -4.28 -6.16
C THR A 159 -14.69 -4.48 -5.13
N MET A 160 -15.52 -3.45 -4.92
CA MET A 160 -16.56 -3.46 -3.89
C MET A 160 -17.74 -4.44 -4.18
N ASP A 161 -17.82 -4.97 -5.40
CA ASP A 161 -18.70 -6.07 -5.77
C ASP A 161 -18.07 -7.45 -5.52
N GLY A 162 -16.81 -7.52 -5.08
CA GLY A 162 -16.08 -8.73 -4.79
C GLY A 162 -15.25 -9.28 -5.97
N SER A 163 -15.23 -8.62 -7.12
CA SER A 163 -14.44 -9.08 -8.27
C SER A 163 -12.94 -8.93 -8.00
N HIS A 164 -12.16 -9.96 -8.32
CA HIS A 164 -10.71 -9.94 -8.27
C HIS A 164 -10.17 -9.67 -9.68
N ILE A 165 -9.61 -8.49 -9.92
CA ILE A 165 -9.23 -8.02 -11.24
C ILE A 165 -7.84 -7.37 -11.24
N SER A 166 -7.24 -7.32 -12.41
CA SER A 166 -6.01 -6.58 -12.68
C SER A 166 -6.32 -5.28 -13.41
N ALA A 167 -5.61 -4.19 -13.09
CA ALA A 167 -5.69 -2.91 -13.76
C ALA A 167 -4.30 -2.46 -14.23
N SER A 168 -4.17 -2.17 -15.53
CA SER A 168 -2.95 -1.76 -16.22
C SER A 168 -3.27 -0.74 -17.32
N PRO A 169 -2.28 -0.16 -18.01
CA PRO A 169 -2.52 0.72 -19.16
C PRO A 169 -3.34 0.08 -20.31
N SER A 170 -3.43 -1.26 -20.36
CA SER A 170 -4.17 -1.99 -21.40
C SER A 170 -5.42 -2.71 -20.91
N GLN A 171 -5.63 -2.82 -19.59
CA GLN A 171 -6.75 -3.54 -18.97
C GLN A 171 -7.34 -2.73 -17.81
N ASN A 172 -8.67 -2.50 -17.76
CA ASN A 172 -9.31 -1.66 -16.74
C ASN A 172 -8.59 -0.29 -16.56
N GLN A 173 -8.38 0.40 -17.69
CA GLN A 173 -7.48 1.56 -17.82
C GLN A 173 -7.90 2.76 -16.97
N ASP A 174 -9.21 2.95 -16.81
CA ASP A 174 -9.82 3.95 -15.96
C ASP A 174 -9.50 3.71 -14.48
N LEU A 175 -9.59 2.46 -14.03
CA LEU A 175 -9.22 2.07 -12.68
C LEU A 175 -7.70 2.17 -12.46
N TYR A 176 -6.89 1.76 -13.44
CA TYR A 176 -5.44 1.94 -13.41
C TYR A 176 -5.08 3.42 -13.24
N TRP A 177 -5.67 4.30 -14.06
CA TRP A 177 -5.45 5.74 -13.97
C TRP A 177 -5.84 6.30 -12.60
N ALA A 178 -6.99 5.88 -12.06
CA ALA A 178 -7.46 6.33 -10.76
C ALA A 178 -6.56 5.85 -9.60
N LEU A 179 -6.06 4.61 -9.66
CA LEU A 179 -5.15 4.05 -8.66
C LEU A 179 -3.74 4.64 -8.75
N SER A 180 -3.29 5.08 -9.93
CA SER A 180 -1.96 5.65 -10.16
C SER A 180 -1.92 7.17 -9.91
N GLY A 181 -2.33 7.60 -8.70
CA GLY A 181 -2.22 9.00 -8.25
C GLY A 181 -3.50 9.61 -7.66
N GLY A 182 -4.66 8.98 -7.89
CA GLY A 182 -5.95 9.48 -7.40
C GLY A 182 -6.21 9.28 -5.90
N GLY A 183 -5.29 8.63 -5.19
CA GLY A 183 -5.31 8.42 -3.75
C GLY A 183 -5.90 7.08 -3.33
N GLY A 184 -5.30 6.47 -2.31
CA GLY A 184 -5.72 5.15 -1.83
C GLY A 184 -6.99 5.16 -0.98
N GLY A 185 -7.64 3.99 -0.95
CA GLY A 185 -8.77 3.68 -0.07
C GLY A 185 -10.16 3.98 -0.63
N THR A 186 -10.28 4.38 -1.92
CA THR A 186 -11.56 4.81 -2.50
C THR A 186 -12.00 4.03 -3.74
N TYR A 187 -11.08 3.61 -4.62
CA TYR A 187 -11.45 3.02 -5.91
C TYR A 187 -11.59 1.49 -5.86
N ALA A 188 -10.66 0.82 -5.17
CA ALA A 188 -10.69 -0.62 -4.93
C ALA A 188 -9.78 -0.98 -3.73
N ALA A 189 -9.90 -2.21 -3.22
CA ALA A 189 -8.98 -2.75 -2.23
C ALA A 189 -7.78 -3.38 -2.93
N VAL A 190 -6.63 -2.72 -2.88
CA VAL A 190 -5.39 -3.22 -3.50
C VAL A 190 -4.89 -4.48 -2.79
N VAL A 191 -4.58 -5.51 -3.58
CA VAL A 191 -3.96 -6.77 -3.17
C VAL A 191 -2.46 -6.72 -3.45
N SER A 192 -2.07 -6.26 -4.65
CA SER A 192 -0.66 -6.13 -5.04
C SER A 192 -0.42 -5.00 -6.06
N LEU A 193 0.84 -4.59 -6.16
CA LEU A 193 1.35 -3.62 -7.13
C LEU A 193 2.55 -4.24 -7.84
N THR A 194 2.58 -4.17 -9.16
CA THR A 194 3.78 -4.37 -9.97
C THR A 194 4.37 -3.01 -10.32
N SER A 195 5.60 -2.74 -9.88
CA SER A 195 6.32 -1.48 -10.11
C SER A 195 7.58 -1.71 -10.94
N GLY A 196 7.88 -0.82 -11.88
CA GLY A 196 9.13 -0.87 -12.64
C GLY A 196 10.37 -0.79 -11.74
N LEU A 197 11.43 -1.52 -12.11
CA LEU A 197 12.75 -1.42 -11.49
C LEU A 197 13.74 -0.74 -12.43
N LEU A 198 14.74 -0.11 -11.82
CA LEU A 198 15.78 0.65 -12.51
C LEU A 198 17.13 -0.05 -12.39
N CYS A 199 17.94 0.07 -13.45
CA CYS A 199 19.34 -0.27 -13.39
C CYS A 199 20.10 0.67 -12.43
N PRO A 200 21.04 0.16 -11.63
CA PRO A 200 21.79 0.98 -10.70
C PRO A 200 22.73 1.95 -11.43
N THR A 201 22.66 3.22 -11.06
CA THR A 201 23.62 4.27 -11.43
C THR A 201 24.84 4.23 -10.50
N PRO A 202 25.98 4.89 -10.80
CA PRO A 202 27.15 4.90 -9.92
C PRO A 202 26.86 5.25 -8.45
N TRP A 203 25.84 6.08 -8.20
CA TRP A 203 25.39 6.51 -6.87
C TRP A 203 24.51 5.50 -6.13
N THR A 204 23.96 4.52 -6.85
CA THR A 204 23.04 3.49 -6.34
C THR A 204 23.60 2.08 -6.51
N LYS A 205 24.79 1.94 -7.12
CA LYS A 205 25.51 0.67 -7.22
C LYS A 205 25.89 0.17 -5.84
N LYS A 206 25.76 -1.14 -5.66
CA LYS A 206 26.32 -1.87 -4.53
C LYS A 206 27.82 -1.63 -4.49
N THR A 207 28.29 -0.81 -3.55
CA THR A 207 29.70 -0.62 -3.32
C THR A 207 30.19 -1.80 -2.48
N ASN A 208 31.07 -2.64 -3.03
CA ASN A 208 31.80 -3.65 -2.26
C ASN A 208 32.88 -2.97 -1.42
N ARG A 209 32.50 -2.03 -0.56
CA ARG A 209 33.40 -1.59 0.52
C ARG A 209 33.29 -2.63 1.63
N ARG A 210 34.27 -3.54 1.64
CA ARG A 210 34.63 -4.33 2.83
C ARG A 210 35.13 -3.40 3.92
#